data_AF-A0A350CT87-F1
#
_entry.id   AF-A0A350CT87-F1
#
_cell.length_a   1.000
_cell.length_b   1.000
_cell.length_c   1.000
_cell.angle_alpha   90.00
_cell.angle_beta   90.00
_cell.angle_gamma   90.00
#
_symmetry.space_group_name_H-M   'P 1'
#
loop_
_entity.id
_entity.type
_entity.pdbx_description
1 polymer ?
#
loop_
_entity_poly.entity_id
_entity_poly.type
_entity_poly.pdbx_seq_one_letter_code
_entity_poly.pdbx_strand_id
1 'polypeptide(L)'
;MKLSRKLPLCFAAVALVVACAGFFGLSELNRSLGTYGGAVTSYGHAEDVETLLSTFKTQIQEWKNVLLRGKDESERAKYWQAFQDSERGVAEQLVKLSAALAPGEDRALLEQFGRAHAQMGQDFRKGYAQFVAAGFDPAAGDAAVKGKDRAPSELLVQAREQIVAATERRVEEA
;
A
#
# COMPACT_ATOMS: atom_id res chain seq x y z
N MET A 1 61.19 9.72 32.36
CA MET A 1 60.02 8.98 32.92
C MET A 1 60.37 7.50 33.11
N LYS A 2 60.11 6.93 34.30
CA LYS A 2 60.44 5.53 34.63
C LYS A 2 59.61 4.53 33.81
N LEU A 3 60.20 3.38 33.47
CA LEU A 3 59.57 2.33 32.65
C LEU A 3 58.23 1.84 33.23
N SER A 4 58.11 1.83 34.56
CA SER A 4 56.90 1.45 35.32
C SER A 4 55.66 2.30 35.01
N ARG A 5 55.82 3.51 34.48
CA ARG A 5 54.70 4.40 34.12
C ARG A 5 54.37 4.34 32.63
N LYS A 6 55.32 3.93 31.77
CA LYS A 6 55.15 3.84 30.32
C LYS A 6 54.33 2.60 29.92
N LEU A 7 54.63 1.45 30.53
CA LEU A 7 53.92 0.19 30.25
C LEU A 7 52.39 0.29 30.48
N PRO A 8 51.89 0.74 31.65
CA PRO A 8 50.45 0.84 31.89
C PRO A 8 49.78 1.90 31.01
N LEU A 9 50.48 2.98 30.64
CA LEU A 9 49.96 3.98 29.69
C LEU A 9 49.78 3.40 28.29
N CYS A 10 50.72 2.57 27.81
CA CYS A 10 50.56 1.87 26.52
C CYS A 10 49.36 0.91 26.56
N PHE A 11 49.21 0.12 27.62
CA PHE A 11 48.06 -0.78 27.76
C PHE A 11 46.73 0.00 27.84
N ALA A 12 46.68 1.10 28.57
CA ALA A 12 45.50 1.97 28.65
C ALA A 12 45.17 2.58 27.28
N ALA A 13 46.17 3.02 26.53
CA ALA A 13 45.97 3.56 25.18
C ALA A 13 45.42 2.50 24.22
N VAL A 14 45.96 1.28 24.25
CA VAL A 14 45.45 0.16 23.43
C VAL A 14 44.01 -0.20 23.83
N ALA A 15 43.73 -0.29 25.13
CA ALA A 15 42.38 -0.56 25.62
C ALA A 15 41.39 0.52 25.19
N LEU A 16 41.79 1.79 25.22
CA LEU A 16 40.97 2.91 24.76
C LEU A 16 40.68 2.82 23.26
N VAL A 17 41.68 2.51 22.43
CA VAL A 17 41.49 2.33 20.97
C VAL A 17 40.53 1.18 20.68
N VAL A 18 40.67 0.05 21.37
CA VAL A 18 39.76 -1.10 21.23
C VAL A 18 38.34 -0.72 21.67
N ALA A 19 38.20 0.00 22.78
CA ALA A 19 36.89 0.47 23.25
C ALA A 19 36.23 1.45 22.25
N CYS A 20 37.00 2.38 21.68
CA CYS A 20 36.51 3.29 20.64
C CYS A 20 36.10 2.54 19.36
N ALA A 21 36.88 1.56 18.92
CA ALA A 21 36.54 0.74 17.77
C ALA A 21 35.28 -0.11 18.01
N GLY A 22 35.15 -0.69 19.21
CA GLY A 22 33.96 -1.43 19.62
C GLY A 22 32.71 -0.54 19.69
N PHE A 23 32.84 0.67 20.26
CA PHE A 23 31.75 1.64 20.30
C PHE A 23 31.34 2.10 18.90
N PHE A 24 32.31 2.39 18.03
CA PHE A 24 32.06 2.73 16.63
C PHE A 24 31.30 1.60 15.92
N GLY A 25 31.78 0.35 16.04
CA GLY A 25 31.11 -0.81 15.44
C GLY A 25 29.68 -1.02 15.95
N LEU A 26 29.44 -0.86 17.26
CA LEU A 26 28.10 -0.93 17.84
C LEU A 26 27.18 0.21 17.35
N SER A 27 27.72 1.42 17.21
CA SER A 27 26.97 2.56 16.70
C SER A 27 26.57 2.36 15.24
N GLU A 28 27.46 1.79 14.43
CA GLU A 28 27.22 1.51 13.03
C GLU A 28 26.20 0.38 12.85
N LEU A 29 26.33 -0.69 13.63
CA LEU A 29 25.35 -1.77 13.66
C LEU A 29 23.95 -1.27 14.03
N ASN A 30 23.83 -0.42 15.05
CA ASN A 30 22.53 0.12 15.46
C ASN A 30 21.89 1.00 14.38
N ARG A 31 22.68 1.77 13.62
CA ARG A 31 22.18 2.54 12.47
C ARG A 31 21.65 1.60 11.39
N SER A 32 22.44 0.59 11.03
CA SER A 32 22.07 -0.42 10.03
C SER A 32 20.78 -1.15 10.41
N LEU A 33 20.65 -1.57 11.67
CA LEU A 33 19.42 -2.19 12.18
C LEU A 33 18.21 -1.26 12.10
N GLY A 34 18.39 0.04 12.35
CA GLY A 34 17.35 1.05 12.19
C GLY A 34 16.89 1.18 10.73
N THR A 35 17.84 1.26 9.79
CA THR A 35 17.54 1.32 8.35
C THR A 35 16.78 0.08 7.88
N TYR A 36 17.30 -1.13 8.17
CA TYR A 36 16.64 -2.36 7.73
C TYR A 36 15.29 -2.57 8.42
N GLY A 37 15.17 -2.22 9.71
CA GLY A 37 13.88 -2.26 10.41
C GLY A 37 12.85 -1.35 9.76
N GLY A 38 13.23 -0.12 9.41
CA GLY A 38 12.38 0.80 8.67
C GLY A 38 12.03 0.29 7.26
N ALA A 39 12.97 -0.36 6.58
CA ALA A 39 12.73 -0.95 5.26
C ALA A 39 11.70 -2.09 5.32
N VAL A 40 11.79 -2.98 6.31
CA VAL A 40 10.81 -4.06 6.50
C VAL A 40 9.41 -3.50 6.72
N THR A 41 9.25 -2.49 7.57
CA THR A 41 7.94 -1.82 7.75
C THR A 41 7.43 -1.20 6.45
N SER A 42 8.31 -0.55 5.71
CA SER A 42 7.97 0.10 4.44
C SER A 42 7.55 -0.90 3.36
N TYR A 43 8.23 -2.04 3.23
CA TYR A 43 7.81 -3.13 2.36
C TYR A 43 6.45 -3.73 2.79
N GLY A 44 6.17 -3.77 4.09
CA GLY A 44 4.84 -4.12 4.61
C GLY A 44 3.75 -3.18 4.08
N HIS A 45 4.00 -1.87 4.01
CA HIS A 45 3.05 -0.94 3.40
C HIS A 45 2.85 -1.19 1.89
N ALA A 46 3.89 -1.59 1.15
CA ALA A 46 3.74 -1.96 -0.25
C ALA A 46 2.89 -3.23 -0.43
N GLU A 47 2.99 -4.19 0.50
CA GLU A 47 2.13 -5.38 0.54
C GLU A 47 0.68 -5.02 0.90
N ASP A 48 0.46 -4.07 1.81
CA ASP A 48 -0.87 -3.55 2.13
C ASP A 48 -1.51 -2.88 0.91
N VAL A 49 -0.75 -2.11 0.12
CA VAL A 49 -1.23 -1.55 -1.16
C VAL A 49 -1.59 -2.65 -2.15
N GLU A 50 -0.81 -3.72 -2.25
CA GLU A 50 -1.12 -4.86 -3.13
C GLU A 50 -2.40 -5.57 -2.70
N THR A 51 -2.60 -5.74 -1.39
CA THR A 51 -3.83 -6.32 -0.82
C THR A 51 -5.05 -5.43 -1.11
N LEU A 52 -4.89 -4.11 -1.01
CA LEU A 52 -5.88 -3.12 -1.40
C LEU A 52 -6.23 -3.21 -2.89
N LEU A 53 -5.22 -3.31 -3.76
CA LEU A 53 -5.40 -3.50 -5.20
C LEU A 53 -6.11 -4.82 -5.52
N SER A 54 -5.78 -5.90 -4.83
CA SER A 54 -6.46 -7.19 -4.98
C SER A 54 -7.95 -7.10 -4.61
N THR A 55 -8.26 -6.48 -3.47
CA THR A 55 -9.65 -6.25 -3.02
C THR A 55 -10.42 -5.37 -4.01
N PHE A 56 -9.79 -4.33 -4.52
CA PHE A 56 -10.36 -3.47 -5.58
C PHE A 56 -10.64 -4.27 -6.87
N LYS A 57 -9.71 -5.11 -7.32
CA LYS A 57 -9.93 -5.98 -8.49
C LYS A 57 -11.09 -6.94 -8.26
N THR A 58 -11.26 -7.48 -7.06
CA THR A 58 -12.43 -8.28 -6.69
C THR A 58 -13.71 -7.48 -6.82
N GLN A 59 -13.77 -6.24 -6.30
CA GLN A 59 -14.92 -5.35 -6.51
C GLN A 59 -15.30 -5.23 -7.99
N ILE A 60 -14.33 -4.96 -8.87
CA ILE A 60 -14.58 -4.85 -10.32
C ILE A 60 -15.02 -6.18 -10.93
N GLN A 61 -14.49 -7.30 -10.44
CA GLN A 61 -14.92 -8.62 -10.89
C GLN A 61 -16.37 -8.92 -10.49
N GLU A 62 -16.80 -8.51 -9.30
CA GLU A 62 -18.19 -8.70 -8.87
C GLU A 62 -19.16 -7.87 -9.71
N TRP A 63 -18.77 -6.66 -10.12
CA TRP A 63 -19.55 -5.91 -11.10
C TRP A 63 -19.71 -6.67 -12.43
N LYS A 64 -18.65 -7.27 -12.96
CA LYS A 64 -18.74 -8.11 -14.17
C LYS A 64 -19.69 -9.29 -13.94
N ASN A 65 -19.67 -9.88 -12.75
CA ASN A 65 -20.60 -10.96 -12.40
C ASN A 65 -22.06 -10.48 -12.37
N VAL A 66 -22.33 -9.26 -11.87
CA VAL A 66 -23.65 -8.62 -11.97
C VAL A 66 -24.09 -8.51 -13.42
N LEU A 67 -23.24 -8.04 -14.32
CA LEU A 67 -23.60 -7.90 -15.73
C LEU A 67 -23.83 -9.27 -16.40
N LEU A 68 -22.95 -10.24 -16.15
CA LEU A 68 -23.00 -11.56 -16.80
C LEU A 68 -24.18 -12.42 -16.35
N ARG A 69 -24.54 -12.35 -15.06
CA ARG A 69 -25.54 -13.24 -14.44
C ARG A 69 -26.79 -12.51 -13.98
N GLY A 70 -26.84 -11.19 -14.13
CA GLY A 70 -27.87 -10.36 -13.53
C GLY A 70 -29.24 -10.43 -14.18
N LYS A 71 -29.46 -11.28 -15.20
CA LYS A 71 -30.82 -11.64 -15.64
C LYS A 71 -31.55 -12.48 -14.60
N ASP A 72 -30.81 -13.33 -13.90
CA ASP A 72 -31.31 -14.03 -12.72
C ASP A 72 -31.31 -13.07 -11.52
N GLU A 73 -32.44 -12.95 -10.85
CA GLU A 73 -32.60 -12.02 -9.73
C GLU A 73 -31.74 -12.39 -8.51
N SER A 74 -31.62 -13.69 -8.22
CA SER A 74 -30.86 -14.16 -7.07
C SER A 74 -29.36 -13.96 -7.26
N GLU A 75 -28.85 -14.26 -8.45
CA GLU A 75 -27.44 -14.02 -8.79
C GLU A 75 -27.16 -12.51 -8.89
N ARG A 76 -28.07 -11.71 -9.46
CA ARG A 76 -27.94 -10.24 -9.51
C ARG A 76 -27.79 -9.67 -8.10
N ALA A 77 -28.68 -10.04 -7.18
CA ALA A 77 -28.65 -9.54 -5.81
C ALA A 77 -27.36 -9.97 -5.09
N LYS A 78 -26.95 -11.23 -5.25
CA LYS A 78 -25.73 -11.79 -4.66
C LYS A 78 -24.47 -11.04 -5.09
N TYR A 79 -24.23 -10.88 -6.39
CA TYR A 79 -23.01 -10.21 -6.86
C TYR A 79 -23.06 -8.70 -6.64
N TRP A 80 -24.25 -8.10 -6.65
CA TRP A 80 -24.38 -6.68 -6.31
C TRP A 80 -24.07 -6.42 -4.84
N GLN A 81 -24.46 -7.33 -3.95
CA GLN A 81 -24.05 -7.29 -2.55
C GLN A 81 -22.54 -7.50 -2.41
N ALA A 82 -21.97 -8.49 -3.10
CA ALA A 82 -20.52 -8.75 -3.07
C ALA A 82 -19.68 -7.57 -3.59
N PHE A 83 -20.17 -6.85 -4.61
CA PHE A 83 -19.59 -5.59 -5.08
C PHE A 83 -19.55 -4.55 -3.96
N GLN A 84 -20.68 -4.33 -3.27
CA GLN A 84 -20.79 -3.34 -2.20
C GLN A 84 -19.94 -3.72 -0.98
N ASP A 85 -19.87 -5.01 -0.64
CA ASP A 85 -19.05 -5.50 0.46
C ASP A 85 -17.56 -5.31 0.16
N SER A 86 -17.13 -5.56 -1.08
CA SER A 86 -15.77 -5.28 -1.53
C SER A 86 -15.48 -3.79 -1.60
N GLU A 87 -16.45 -2.94 -2.02
CA GLU A 87 -16.35 -1.48 -1.97
C GLU A 87 -16.05 -0.99 -0.54
N ARG A 88 -16.78 -1.51 0.44
CA ARG A 88 -16.56 -1.21 1.86
C ARG A 88 -15.19 -1.71 2.32
N GLY A 89 -14.78 -2.91 1.92
CA GLY A 89 -13.46 -3.47 2.23
C GLY A 89 -12.31 -2.60 1.71
N VAL A 90 -12.41 -2.11 0.49
CA VAL A 90 -11.45 -1.16 -0.10
C VAL A 90 -11.37 0.12 0.74
N ALA A 91 -12.51 0.70 1.12
CA ALA A 91 -12.54 1.92 1.92
C ALA A 91 -11.92 1.72 3.32
N GLU A 92 -12.20 0.60 3.98
CA GLU A 92 -11.64 0.28 5.30
C GLU A 92 -10.12 0.07 5.25
N GLN A 93 -9.63 -0.67 4.25
CA GLN A 93 -8.20 -0.90 4.04
C GLN A 93 -7.48 0.43 3.73
N LEU A 94 -8.07 1.26 2.88
CA LEU A 94 -7.54 2.58 2.55
C LEU A 94 -7.38 3.47 3.79
N VAL A 95 -8.38 3.51 4.68
CA VAL A 95 -8.32 4.31 5.92
C VAL A 95 -7.18 3.82 6.82
N LYS A 96 -7.06 2.49 7.03
CA LYS A 96 -6.00 1.91 7.86
C LYS A 96 -4.61 2.23 7.31
N LEU A 97 -4.42 2.01 6.00
CA LEU A 97 -3.14 2.24 5.35
C LEU A 97 -2.76 3.72 5.34
N SER A 98 -3.70 4.62 5.04
CA SER A 98 -3.46 6.06 5.06
C SER A 98 -3.10 6.59 6.46
N ALA A 99 -3.59 5.95 7.52
CA ALA A 99 -3.25 6.29 8.90
C ALA A 99 -1.86 5.78 9.31
N ALA A 100 -1.38 4.68 8.69
CA ALA A 100 -0.05 4.12 8.95
C ALA A 100 1.06 4.90 8.22
N LEU A 101 0.75 5.55 7.10
CA LEU A 101 1.71 6.32 6.32
C LEU A 101 1.92 7.74 6.86
N ALA A 102 3.19 8.14 6.92
CA ALA A 102 3.57 9.53 7.16
C ALA A 102 3.09 10.45 6.01
N PRO A 103 2.91 11.76 6.26
CA PRO A 103 2.67 12.73 5.19
C PRO A 103 3.78 12.66 4.14
N GLY A 104 3.40 12.59 2.87
CA GLY A 104 4.33 12.42 1.75
C GLY A 104 3.63 11.97 0.48
N GLU A 105 4.43 11.66 -0.53
CA GLU A 105 3.95 11.24 -1.85
C GLU A 105 3.10 9.96 -1.79
N ASP A 106 3.54 8.96 -1.02
CA ASP A 106 2.85 7.67 -0.86
C ASP A 106 1.41 7.87 -0.36
N ARG A 107 1.25 8.70 0.68
CA ARG A 107 -0.06 9.05 1.23
C ARG A 107 -0.89 9.88 0.25
N ALA A 108 -0.27 10.80 -0.49
CA ALA A 108 -0.96 11.62 -1.47
C ALA A 108 -1.54 10.77 -2.63
N LEU A 109 -0.85 9.71 -3.06
CA LEU A 109 -1.36 8.76 -4.05
C LEU A 109 -2.57 7.98 -3.54
N LEU A 110 -2.53 7.52 -2.28
CA LEU A 110 -3.69 6.87 -1.65
C LEU A 110 -4.89 7.79 -1.47
N GLU A 111 -4.67 9.05 -1.11
CA GLU A 111 -5.75 10.04 -1.02
C GLU A 111 -6.37 10.35 -2.39
N GLN A 112 -5.56 10.38 -3.45
CA GLN A 112 -6.05 10.46 -4.83
C GLN A 112 -6.88 9.24 -5.20
N PHE A 113 -6.41 8.04 -4.88
CA PHE A 113 -7.16 6.81 -5.07
C PHE A 113 -8.50 6.86 -4.35
N GLY A 114 -8.54 7.28 -3.08
CA GLY A 114 -9.77 7.39 -2.30
C GLY A 114 -10.82 8.29 -2.94
N ARG A 115 -10.41 9.45 -3.47
CA ARG A 115 -11.32 10.34 -4.21
C ARG A 115 -11.84 9.70 -5.50
N ALA A 116 -10.95 9.07 -6.26
CA ALA A 116 -11.30 8.40 -7.50
C ALA A 116 -12.24 7.20 -7.26
N HIS A 117 -11.98 6.41 -6.22
CA HIS A 117 -12.80 5.27 -5.80
C HIS A 117 -14.19 5.70 -5.33
N ALA A 118 -14.29 6.77 -4.53
CA ALA A 118 -15.57 7.30 -4.09
C ALA A 118 -16.43 7.78 -5.29
N GLN A 119 -15.81 8.46 -6.26
CA GLN A 119 -16.50 8.86 -7.49
C GLN A 119 -16.92 7.64 -8.33
N MET A 120 -16.03 6.66 -8.46
CA MET A 120 -16.29 5.40 -9.16
C MET A 120 -17.51 4.69 -8.56
N GLY A 121 -17.60 4.57 -7.23
CA GLY A 121 -18.76 3.95 -6.57
C GLY A 121 -20.09 4.62 -6.93
N GLN A 122 -20.12 5.95 -7.01
CA GLN A 122 -21.33 6.69 -7.43
C GLN A 122 -21.70 6.38 -8.89
N ASP A 123 -20.70 6.28 -9.76
CA ASP A 123 -20.91 5.96 -11.17
C ASP A 123 -21.38 4.51 -11.37
N PHE A 124 -20.87 3.56 -10.58
CA PHE A 124 -21.32 2.17 -10.61
C PHE A 124 -22.76 2.01 -10.12
N ARG A 125 -23.19 2.79 -9.11
CA ARG A 125 -24.62 2.84 -8.72
C ARG A 125 -25.52 3.35 -9.85
N LYS A 126 -25.07 4.36 -10.61
CA LYS A 126 -25.79 4.83 -11.82
C LYS A 126 -25.81 3.77 -12.91
N GLY A 127 -24.70 3.08 -13.14
CA GLY A 127 -24.61 1.97 -14.09
C GLY A 127 -25.53 0.81 -13.72
N TYR A 128 -25.63 0.46 -12.44
CA TYR A 128 -26.59 -0.54 -11.96
C TYR A 128 -28.04 -0.12 -12.24
N ALA A 129 -28.39 1.15 -12.00
CA ALA A 129 -29.73 1.65 -12.31
C ALA A 129 -30.06 1.58 -13.81
N GLN A 130 -29.09 1.91 -14.68
CA GLN A 130 -29.25 1.80 -16.13
C GLN A 130 -29.37 0.35 -16.60
N PHE A 131 -28.57 -0.55 -16.03
CA PHE A 131 -28.66 -2.00 -16.25
C PHE A 131 -30.07 -2.52 -15.92
N VAL A 132 -30.63 -2.13 -14.77
CA VAL A 132 -32.00 -2.52 -14.36
C VAL A 132 -33.05 -1.92 -15.31
N ALA A 133 -32.96 -0.62 -15.63
CA ALA A 133 -33.90 0.06 -16.51
C ALA A 133 -33.91 -0.51 -17.95
N ALA A 134 -32.78 -1.05 -18.40
CA ALA A 134 -32.64 -1.71 -19.70
C ALA A 134 -33.10 -3.18 -19.70
N GLY A 135 -33.76 -3.67 -18.64
CA GLY A 135 -34.19 -5.06 -18.55
C GLY A 135 -33.03 -6.04 -18.37
N PHE A 136 -31.99 -5.62 -17.63
CA PHE A 136 -30.78 -6.39 -17.37
C PHE A 136 -29.94 -6.68 -18.63
N ASP A 137 -29.86 -5.69 -19.54
CA ASP A 137 -28.94 -5.71 -20.68
C ASP A 137 -27.50 -5.38 -20.21
N PRO A 138 -26.55 -6.35 -20.31
CA PRO A 138 -25.17 -6.13 -19.91
C PRO A 138 -24.48 -4.98 -20.65
N ALA A 139 -24.85 -4.72 -21.90
CA ALA A 139 -24.23 -3.67 -22.71
C ALA A 139 -24.61 -2.27 -22.19
N ALA A 140 -25.86 -2.07 -21.79
CA ALA A 140 -26.33 -0.82 -21.19
C ALA A 140 -25.65 -0.55 -19.85
N GLY A 141 -25.46 -1.59 -19.02
CA GLY A 141 -24.74 -1.48 -17.75
C GLY A 141 -23.25 -1.18 -17.92
N ASP A 142 -22.56 -1.89 -18.83
CA ASP A 142 -21.12 -1.70 -19.06
C ASP A 142 -20.79 -0.31 -19.63
N ALA A 143 -21.59 0.17 -20.60
CA ALA A 143 -21.38 1.46 -21.24
C ALA A 143 -21.34 2.63 -20.23
N ALA A 144 -22.08 2.51 -19.12
CA ALA A 144 -22.15 3.51 -18.07
C ALA A 144 -20.85 3.67 -17.26
N VAL A 145 -20.08 2.59 -17.13
CA VAL A 145 -18.93 2.50 -16.22
C VAL A 145 -17.61 2.15 -16.89
N LYS A 146 -17.64 1.93 -18.19
CA LYS A 146 -16.48 1.52 -19.00
C LYS A 146 -15.25 2.39 -18.74
N GLY A 147 -14.19 1.75 -18.25
CA GLY A 147 -12.88 2.36 -18.03
C GLY A 147 -12.75 3.24 -16.78
N LYS A 148 -13.81 3.37 -15.97
CA LYS A 148 -13.77 4.16 -14.72
C LYS A 148 -12.87 3.55 -13.64
N ASP A 149 -12.57 2.27 -13.75
CA ASP A 149 -11.72 1.49 -12.86
C ASP A 149 -10.21 1.62 -13.16
N ARG A 150 -9.84 2.13 -14.35
CA ARG A 150 -8.44 2.22 -14.80
C ARG A 150 -7.62 3.19 -13.95
N ALA A 151 -8.08 4.43 -13.83
CA ALA A 151 -7.37 5.45 -13.06
C ALA A 151 -7.20 5.07 -11.57
N PRO A 152 -8.23 4.54 -10.86
CA PRO A 152 -8.03 4.00 -9.51
C PRO A 152 -6.99 2.86 -9.45
N SER A 153 -7.01 1.93 -10.41
CA SER A 153 -6.03 0.83 -10.45
C SER A 153 -4.60 1.36 -10.61
N GLU A 154 -4.40 2.30 -11.52
CA GLU A 154 -3.09 2.91 -11.81
C GLU A 154 -2.54 3.64 -10.59
N LEU A 155 -3.39 4.34 -9.83
CA LEU A 155 -2.97 5.03 -8.59
C LEU A 155 -2.44 4.05 -7.52
N LEU A 156 -3.06 2.87 -7.38
CA LEU A 156 -2.57 1.85 -6.43
C LEU A 156 -1.26 1.23 -6.91
N VAL A 157 -1.11 0.97 -8.21
CA VAL A 157 0.16 0.48 -8.78
C VAL A 157 1.28 1.49 -8.55
N GLN A 158 1.03 2.77 -8.85
CA GLN A 158 1.98 3.86 -8.62
C GLN A 158 2.34 4.00 -7.15
N ALA A 159 1.36 3.92 -6.24
CA ALA A 159 1.61 3.99 -4.80
C ALA A 159 2.56 2.86 -4.34
N ARG A 160 2.32 1.63 -4.80
CA ARG A 160 3.18 0.49 -4.48
C ARG A 160 4.60 0.67 -5.02
N GLU A 161 4.72 1.03 -6.30
CA GLU A 161 6.02 1.25 -6.95
C GLU A 161 6.82 2.36 -6.26
N GLN A 162 6.15 3.45 -5.90
CA GLN A 162 6.79 4.56 -5.20
C GLN A 162 7.28 4.14 -3.81
N ILE A 163 6.47 3.42 -3.01
CA ILE A 163 6.89 2.93 -1.69
C ILE A 163 8.12 2.02 -1.83
N VAL A 164 8.12 1.11 -2.80
CA VAL A 164 9.27 0.21 -3.06
C VAL A 164 10.51 1.02 -3.43
N ALA A 165 10.42 1.91 -4.41
CA ALA A 165 11.54 2.73 -4.86
C ALA A 165 12.09 3.66 -3.76
N ALA A 166 11.20 4.27 -2.95
CA ALA A 166 11.60 5.07 -1.80
C ALA A 166 12.26 4.24 -0.68
N THR A 167 11.91 2.95 -0.58
CA THR A 167 12.54 2.03 0.37
C THR A 167 13.92 1.62 -0.11
N GLU A 168 14.07 1.26 -1.38
CA GLU A 168 15.35 0.90 -2.00
C GLU A 168 16.36 2.04 -1.88
N ARG A 169 15.98 3.28 -2.23
CA ARG A 169 16.84 4.47 -2.07
C ARG A 169 17.33 4.66 -0.63
N ARG A 170 16.44 4.50 0.36
CA ARG A 170 16.81 4.63 1.79
C ARG A 170 17.78 3.56 2.26
N VAL A 171 17.71 2.35 1.70
CA VAL A 171 18.62 1.26 2.02
C VAL A 171 19.97 1.46 1.32
N GLU A 172 19.99 1.96 0.08
CA GLU A 172 21.21 2.25 -0.68
C GLU A 172 22.02 3.43 -0.11
N GLU A 173 21.35 4.43 0.46
CA GLU A 173 21.96 5.62 1.06
C GLU A 173 22.49 5.41 2.48
N ALA A 174 22.22 4.26 3.10
CA ALA A 174 22.60 3.92 4.48
C ALA A 174 23.94 3.18 4.55
#